data_AF-B1C5M6-F1
#
_entry.id   AF-B1C5M6-F1
#
_cell.length_a   1.000
_cell.length_b   1.000
_cell.length_c   1.000
_cell.angle_alpha   90.00
_cell.angle_beta   90.00
_cell.angle_gamma   90.00
#
_symmetry.space_group_name_H-M   'P 1'
#
loop_
_entity.id
_entity.type
_entity.pdbx_description
1 polymer ?
#
loop_
_entity_poly.entity_id
_entity_poly.type
_entity_poly.pdbx_seq_one_letter_code
_entity_poly.pdbx_strand_id
1 'polypeptide(L)'
;MEDSMLYTVPDYYDKFYCLADKCPASCCEGWEIIIDKNSLKEYASIEGPFGNRLKNSVDWKEGIFKQYNKRCAFLNEKNLCDIHMEVGEEMMCDTCRTYPKHIEEYDNEREISLALSCPVAAKLILKNESTVKFITTEDDTEGPEDKDFDIFLYSALIESRKVIIEILQNRDENIYVRMAKVLNLSNEIQEKNKQ
;
A
#
# COMPACT_ATOMS: atom_id res chain seq x y z
N MET A 1 6.66 -5.33 -29.82
CA MET A 1 5.40 -4.77 -29.29
C MET A 1 5.30 -5.27 -27.86
N GLU A 2 6.28 -4.91 -27.05
CA GLU A 2 6.59 -5.64 -25.80
C GLU A 2 6.91 -4.69 -24.64
N ASP A 3 6.59 -3.40 -24.78
CA ASP A 3 7.02 -2.33 -23.86
C ASP A 3 5.81 -1.52 -23.36
N SER A 4 4.77 -2.21 -22.88
CA SER A 4 3.55 -1.59 -22.37
C SER A 4 3.23 -2.07 -20.97
N MET A 5 3.06 -1.15 -20.03
CA MET A 5 2.79 -1.44 -18.64
C MET A 5 1.28 -1.50 -18.37
N LEU A 6 0.83 -2.59 -17.74
CA LEU A 6 -0.56 -2.77 -17.34
C LEU A 6 -0.77 -2.25 -15.92
N TYR A 7 -1.86 -1.53 -15.71
CA TYR A 7 -2.26 -0.98 -14.42
C TYR A 7 -3.62 -1.54 -14.04
N THR A 8 -3.67 -2.31 -12.95
CA THR A 8 -4.92 -2.91 -12.46
C THR A 8 -5.32 -2.34 -11.11
N VAL A 9 -6.54 -1.81 -11.02
CA VAL A 9 -7.12 -1.25 -9.78
C VAL A 9 -8.52 -1.79 -9.53
N PRO A 10 -9.00 -1.86 -8.28
CA PRO A 10 -10.41 -2.15 -8.02
C PRO A 10 -11.30 -0.98 -8.46
N ASP A 11 -12.54 -1.27 -8.86
CA ASP A 11 -13.53 -0.31 -9.38
C ASP A 11 -13.98 0.79 -8.40
N TYR A 12 -13.51 0.72 -7.15
CA TYR A 12 -13.72 1.74 -6.12
C TYR A 12 -12.47 2.59 -5.87
N TYR A 13 -11.32 2.29 -6.47
CA TYR A 13 -10.04 2.96 -6.21
C TYR A 13 -10.15 4.49 -6.29
N ASP A 14 -10.70 5.02 -7.39
CA ASP A 14 -10.85 6.46 -7.61
C ASP A 14 -11.85 7.15 -6.69
N LYS A 15 -12.60 6.39 -5.87
CA LYS A 15 -13.55 6.93 -4.88
C LYS A 15 -12.87 7.23 -3.55
N PHE A 16 -11.61 6.83 -3.37
CA PHE A 16 -10.87 7.11 -2.15
C PHE A 16 -10.43 8.57 -2.07
N TYR A 17 -10.64 9.18 -0.91
CA TYR A 17 -10.15 10.52 -0.61
C TYR A 17 -9.75 10.61 0.87
N CYS A 18 -8.53 11.08 1.15
CA CYS A 18 -8.03 11.23 2.51
C CYS A 18 -8.82 12.31 3.27
N LEU A 19 -9.21 12.03 4.52
CA LEU A 19 -9.93 12.99 5.36
C LEU A 19 -8.99 13.89 6.19
N ALA A 20 -7.67 13.70 6.09
CA ALA A 20 -6.65 14.44 6.82
C ALA A 20 -6.97 14.56 8.34
N ASP A 21 -7.06 15.78 8.85
CA ASP A 21 -7.36 16.09 10.26
C ASP A 21 -8.73 15.57 10.74
N LYS A 22 -9.67 15.33 9.81
CA LYS A 22 -11.00 14.80 10.10
C LYS A 22 -11.05 13.27 10.15
N CYS A 23 -9.93 12.60 9.91
CA CYS A 23 -9.87 11.14 9.96
C CYS A 23 -10.11 10.66 11.40
N PRO A 24 -10.96 9.64 11.63
CA PRO A 24 -11.24 9.15 12.99
C PRO A 24 -10.07 8.41 13.63
N ALA A 25 -9.02 8.09 12.86
CA ALA A 25 -7.77 7.52 13.33
C ALA A 25 -6.60 8.10 12.52
N SER A 26 -5.43 8.24 13.15
CA SER A 26 -4.22 8.72 12.48
C SER A 26 -3.45 7.55 11.85
N CYS A 27 -3.05 7.70 10.59
CA CYS A 27 -2.12 6.77 9.95
C CYS A 27 -0.70 6.88 10.52
N CYS A 28 -0.40 7.90 11.34
CA CYS A 28 0.89 8.10 11.97
C CYS A 28 0.95 7.59 13.42
N GLU A 29 0.17 6.56 13.74
CA GLU A 29 0.08 5.98 15.08
C GLU A 29 0.01 4.44 15.04
N GLY A 30 0.76 3.78 15.93
CA GLY A 30 0.64 2.34 16.18
C GLY A 30 1.48 1.41 15.30
N TRP A 31 2.30 1.92 14.38
CA TRP A 31 3.21 1.14 13.53
C TRP A 31 4.40 1.97 13.10
N GLU A 32 5.52 1.33 12.79
CA GLU A 32 6.77 2.00 12.38
C GLU A 32 6.70 2.45 10.92
N ILE A 33 7.04 3.72 10.68
CA ILE A 33 7.07 4.29 9.34
C ILE A 33 8.50 4.22 8.83
N ILE A 34 8.71 3.37 7.81
CA ILE A 34 9.96 3.25 7.09
C ILE A 34 10.14 4.46 6.18
N ILE A 35 11.35 5.01 6.15
CA ILE A 35 11.75 6.14 5.34
C ILE A 35 12.61 5.59 4.20
N ASP A 36 12.25 5.92 2.97
CA ASP A 36 13.05 5.54 1.81
C ASP A 36 14.42 6.26 1.82
N LYS A 37 15.38 5.69 1.08
CA LYS A 37 16.77 6.18 1.08
C LYS A 37 16.90 7.60 0.54
N ASN A 38 16.01 8.03 -0.35
CA ASN A 38 16.07 9.37 -0.93
C ASN A 38 15.59 10.39 0.10
N SER A 39 14.46 10.13 0.74
CA SER A 39 13.93 10.96 1.82
C SER A 39 14.88 11.07 3.00
N LEU A 40 15.60 9.99 3.37
CA LEU A 40 16.66 10.08 4.39
C LEU A 40 17.75 11.10 4.01
N LYS A 41 18.22 11.08 2.76
CA LYS A 41 19.24 12.04 2.29
C LYS A 41 18.72 13.46 2.33
N GLU A 42 17.48 13.68 1.91
CA GLU A 42 16.84 14.98 1.93
C GLU A 42 16.64 15.49 3.37
N TYR A 43 16.18 14.64 4.28
CA TYR A 43 16.02 15.00 5.70
C TYR A 43 17.34 15.38 6.37
N ALA A 44 18.44 14.75 5.96
CA ALA A 44 19.77 15.07 6.47
C ALA A 44 20.27 16.45 6.01
N SER A 45 19.87 16.89 4.82
CA SER A 45 20.30 18.16 4.23
C SER A 45 19.48 19.37 4.70
N ILE A 46 18.29 19.15 5.28
CA ILE A 46 17.48 20.26 5.81
C ILE A 46 18.20 20.93 6.99
N GLU A 47 18.29 22.26 6.90
CA GLU A 47 18.86 23.12 7.93
C GLU A 47 17.78 23.83 8.77
N GLY A 48 18.21 24.55 9.80
CA GLY A 48 17.33 25.32 10.67
C GLY A 48 16.59 24.48 11.72
N PRO A 49 15.60 25.08 12.42
CA PRO A 49 14.91 24.45 13.54
C PRO A 49 14.24 23.12 13.17
N PHE A 50 13.58 23.05 12.01
CA PHE A 50 12.92 21.84 11.55
C PHE A 50 13.93 20.75 11.14
N GLY A 51 15.02 21.11 10.47
CA GLY A 51 16.13 20.19 10.18
C GLY A 51 16.74 19.59 11.43
N ASN A 52 16.90 20.38 12.50
CA ASN A 52 17.34 19.87 13.80
C ASN A 52 16.34 18.88 14.41
N ARG A 53 15.03 19.12 14.26
CA ARG A 53 14.00 18.17 14.69
C ARG A 53 14.08 16.87 13.89
N LEU A 54 14.25 16.93 12.57
CA LEU A 54 14.46 15.76 11.70
C LEU A 54 15.63 14.91 12.18
N LYS A 55 16.80 15.52 12.35
CA LYS A 55 18.03 14.86 12.83
C LYS A 55 17.84 14.14 14.16
N ASN A 56 17.04 14.70 15.06
CA ASN A 56 16.78 14.11 16.38
C ASN A 56 15.63 13.09 16.38
N SER A 57 14.70 13.17 15.42
CA SER A 57 13.44 12.41 15.39
C SER A 57 13.43 11.26 14.38
N VAL A 58 14.50 11.10 13.61
CA VAL A 58 14.75 9.94 12.74
C VAL A 58 15.71 8.99 13.46
N ASP A 59 15.41 7.68 13.42
CA ASP A 59 16.41 6.66 13.64
C ASP A 59 17.11 6.38 12.31
N TRP A 60 18.31 6.92 12.16
CA TRP A 60 19.08 6.88 10.92
C TRP A 60 19.65 5.51 10.59
N LYS A 61 19.74 4.62 11.59
CA LYS A 61 20.27 3.27 11.41
C LYS A 61 19.18 2.37 10.86
N GLU A 62 18.00 2.42 11.47
CA GLU A 62 16.86 1.60 11.06
C GLU A 62 16.07 2.26 9.91
N GLY A 63 16.28 3.55 9.66
CA GLY A 63 15.59 4.30 8.60
C GLY A 63 14.12 4.51 8.92
N ILE A 64 13.77 4.80 10.17
CA ILE A 64 12.38 4.96 10.63
C ILE A 64 12.19 6.28 11.38
N PHE A 65 10.96 6.79 11.39
CA PHE A 65 10.61 7.88 12.31
C PHE A 65 10.51 7.36 13.74
N LYS A 66 11.13 8.05 14.68
CA LYS A 66 10.97 7.77 16.12
C LYS A 66 9.53 7.99 16.54
N GLN A 67 9.16 7.33 17.63
CA GLN A 67 7.82 7.41 18.18
C GLN A 67 7.83 7.82 19.65
N TYR A 68 6.82 8.59 20.03
CA TYR A 68 6.54 8.96 21.40
C TYR A 68 5.10 8.55 21.70
N ASN A 69 4.91 7.67 22.69
CA ASN A 69 3.60 7.07 23.00
C ASN A 69 2.91 6.44 21.77
N LYS A 70 3.69 5.71 20.94
CA LYS A 70 3.25 5.08 19.68
C LYS A 70 2.81 6.05 18.58
N ARG A 71 2.99 7.35 18.77
CA ARG A 71 2.72 8.38 17.75
C ARG A 71 4.03 8.75 17.07
N CYS A 72 3.99 8.91 15.75
CA CYS A 72 5.11 9.42 14.97
C CYS A 72 5.58 10.76 15.55
N ALA A 73 6.90 10.98 15.64
CA ALA A 73 7.49 12.21 16.14
C ALA A 73 7.08 13.48 15.35
N PHE A 74 6.50 13.33 14.15
CA PHE A 74 6.02 14.42 13.30
C PHE A 74 4.49 14.57 13.29
N LEU A 75 3.76 13.74 14.05
CA LEU A 75 2.31 13.90 14.21
C LEU A 75 2.03 14.91 15.32
N ASN A 76 1.55 16.09 14.96
CA ASN A 76 1.28 17.16 15.92
C ASN A 76 -0.03 16.95 16.72
N GLU A 77 -0.31 17.87 17.63
CA GLU A 77 -1.49 17.84 18.50
C GLU A 77 -2.81 17.97 17.74
N LYS A 78 -2.79 18.53 16.52
CA LYS A 78 -3.95 18.62 15.62
C LYS A 78 -4.09 17.37 14.72
N ASN A 79 -3.31 16.31 14.96
CA ASN A 79 -3.22 15.12 14.13
C ASN A 79 -2.84 15.40 12.67
N LEU A 80 -2.02 16.43 12.44
CA LEU A 80 -1.44 16.75 11.14
C LEU A 80 0.05 16.42 11.12
N CYS A 81 0.57 16.11 9.94
CA CYS A 81 1.99 15.83 9.73
C CYS A 81 2.78 17.12 9.60
N ASP A 82 3.73 17.34 10.50
CA ASP A 82 4.57 18.54 10.47
C ASP A 82 5.55 18.54 9.29
N ILE A 83 5.94 17.39 8.73
CA ILE A 83 6.75 17.35 7.50
C ILE A 83 5.97 17.98 6.35
N HIS A 84 4.74 17.52 6.13
CA HIS A 84 3.87 18.09 5.10
C HIS A 84 3.62 19.60 5.33
N MET A 85 3.42 20.01 6.58
CA MET A 85 3.12 21.41 6.90
C MET A 85 4.31 22.35 6.75
N GLU A 86 5.51 21.92 7.15
CA GLU A 86 6.71 22.77 7.19
C GLU A 86 7.51 22.76 5.89
N VAL A 87 7.58 21.61 5.23
CA VAL A 87 8.48 21.39 4.08
C VAL A 87 7.77 20.82 2.85
N GLY A 88 6.45 20.65 2.89
CA GLY A 88 5.65 20.26 1.72
C GLY A 88 5.38 18.75 1.59
N GLU A 89 4.40 18.42 0.76
CA GLU A 89 3.99 17.03 0.48
C GLU A 89 5.09 16.26 -0.25
N GLU A 90 5.82 16.94 -1.13
CA GLU A 90 6.95 16.42 -1.89
C GLU A 90 8.09 15.93 -1.01
N MET A 91 8.18 16.41 0.23
CA MET A 91 9.18 15.99 1.20
C MET A 91 8.73 14.81 2.07
N MET A 92 7.49 14.33 1.94
CA MET A 92 7.07 13.13 2.66
C MET A 92 7.76 11.89 2.07
N CYS A 93 8.15 10.93 2.91
CA CYS A 93 8.72 9.68 2.42
C CYS A 93 7.70 8.82 1.65
N ASP A 94 8.20 7.88 0.84
CA ASP A 94 7.36 7.04 -0.03
C ASP A 94 6.25 6.32 0.74
N THR A 95 6.57 5.77 1.92
CA THR A 95 5.60 5.14 2.83
C THR A 95 4.44 6.07 3.16
N CYS A 96 4.74 7.34 3.47
CA CYS A 96 3.73 8.32 3.86
C CYS A 96 2.94 8.85 2.64
N ARG A 97 3.59 9.03 1.48
CA ARG A 97 2.95 9.53 0.25
C ARG A 97 2.01 8.51 -0.37
N THR A 98 2.39 7.25 -0.32
CA THR A 98 1.62 6.17 -0.97
C THR A 98 0.49 5.69 -0.08
N TYR A 99 0.64 5.70 1.25
CA TYR A 99 -0.42 5.24 2.15
C TYR A 99 -1.77 5.94 1.91
N PRO A 100 -2.90 5.20 1.81
CA PRO A 100 -3.06 3.77 2.06
C PRO A 100 -2.99 2.90 0.80
N LYS A 101 -2.46 3.42 -0.31
CA LYS A 101 -2.25 2.64 -1.53
C LYS A 101 -1.19 1.59 -1.27
N HIS A 102 -1.49 0.37 -1.67
CA HIS A 102 -0.55 -0.74 -1.69
C HIS A 102 -0.31 -1.09 -3.15
N ILE A 103 0.96 -1.01 -3.57
CA ILE A 103 1.39 -1.16 -4.96
C ILE A 103 2.18 -2.46 -5.04
N GLU A 104 1.72 -3.36 -5.90
CA GLU A 104 2.41 -4.60 -6.25
C GLU A 104 2.86 -4.48 -7.71
N GLU A 105 4.12 -4.78 -7.98
CA GLU A 105 4.71 -4.70 -9.33
C GLU A 105 5.28 -6.07 -9.73
N TYR A 106 4.92 -6.52 -10.93
CA TYR A 106 5.31 -7.79 -11.52
C TYR A 106 5.75 -7.54 -12.95
N ASP A 107 7.06 -7.35 -13.19
CA ASP A 107 7.61 -7.03 -14.51
C ASP A 107 6.85 -5.85 -15.18
N ASN A 108 6.03 -6.12 -16.20
CA ASN A 108 5.22 -5.13 -16.91
C ASN A 108 3.77 -4.96 -16.38
N GLU A 109 3.47 -5.42 -15.16
CA GLU A 109 2.16 -5.24 -14.52
C GLU A 109 2.29 -4.55 -13.15
N ARG A 110 1.39 -3.61 -12.87
CA ARG A 110 1.25 -2.95 -11.57
C ARG A 110 -0.19 -3.06 -11.07
N GLU A 111 -0.37 -3.69 -9.92
CA GLU A 111 -1.65 -3.71 -9.22
C GLU A 111 -1.65 -2.70 -8.07
N ILE A 112 -2.71 -1.89 -7.96
CA ILE A 112 -2.87 -0.94 -6.87
C ILE A 112 -4.14 -1.26 -6.09
N SER A 113 -4.00 -1.44 -4.78
CA SER A 113 -5.10 -1.66 -3.84
C SER A 113 -5.05 -0.67 -2.68
N LEU A 114 -6.04 -0.71 -1.79
CA LEU A 114 -6.09 0.15 -0.61
C LEU A 114 -6.07 -0.68 0.68
N ALA A 115 -5.20 -0.31 1.61
CA ALA A 115 -5.03 -1.00 2.88
C ALA A 115 -6.24 -0.78 3.82
N LEU A 116 -6.76 -1.88 4.37
CA LEU A 116 -7.83 -1.87 5.38
C LEU A 116 -7.43 -1.24 6.71
N SER A 117 -6.14 -0.98 6.94
CA SER A 117 -5.67 -0.22 8.11
C SER A 117 -6.13 1.24 8.07
N CYS A 118 -6.43 1.78 6.89
CA CYS A 118 -7.01 3.11 6.78
C CYS A 118 -8.53 3.04 7.01
N PRO A 119 -9.09 3.76 7.99
CA PRO A 119 -10.52 3.67 8.28
C PRO A 119 -11.41 4.19 7.14
N VAL A 120 -10.89 5.10 6.31
CA VAL A 120 -11.60 5.62 5.14
C VAL A 120 -11.64 4.58 4.03
N ALA A 121 -10.51 3.95 3.72
CA ALA A 121 -10.43 2.84 2.77
C ALA A 121 -11.25 1.64 3.24
N ALA A 122 -11.13 1.26 4.51
CA ALA A 122 -11.93 0.19 5.11
C ALA A 122 -13.42 0.47 4.99
N LYS A 123 -13.88 1.69 5.27
CA LYS A 123 -15.28 2.07 5.10
C LYS A 123 -15.72 1.97 3.64
N LEU A 124 -14.89 2.41 2.70
CA LEU A 124 -15.16 2.32 1.26
C LEU A 124 -15.31 0.86 0.80
N ILE A 125 -14.37 0.00 1.21
CA ILE A 125 -14.34 -1.43 0.84
C ILE A 125 -15.50 -2.19 1.51
N LEU A 126 -15.65 -2.07 2.83
CA LEU A 126 -16.60 -2.87 3.61
C LEU A 126 -18.06 -2.44 3.41
N LYS A 127 -18.31 -1.20 2.97
CA LYS A 127 -19.66 -0.75 2.60
C LYS A 127 -19.99 -0.93 1.12
N ASN A 128 -19.09 -1.53 0.34
CA ASN A 128 -19.37 -1.78 -1.06
C ASN A 128 -20.34 -2.96 -1.21
N GLU A 129 -21.59 -2.64 -1.54
CA GLU A 129 -22.62 -3.65 -1.79
C GLU A 129 -22.51 -4.28 -3.18
N SER A 130 -21.71 -3.72 -4.10
CA SER A 130 -21.51 -4.28 -5.44
C SER A 130 -20.40 -5.33 -5.47
N THR A 131 -20.51 -6.32 -6.35
CA THR A 131 -19.39 -7.22 -6.63
C THR A 131 -18.23 -6.41 -7.20
N VAL A 132 -17.09 -6.42 -6.50
CA VAL A 132 -15.89 -5.70 -6.89
C VAL A 132 -15.42 -6.19 -8.26
N LYS A 133 -15.16 -5.24 -9.16
CA LYS A 133 -14.47 -5.49 -10.43
C LYS A 133 -13.07 -4.93 -10.38
N PHE A 134 -12.19 -5.51 -11.18
CA PHE A 134 -10.84 -4.99 -11.41
C PHE A 134 -10.80 -4.38 -12.81
N ILE A 135 -10.26 -3.17 -12.90
CA ILE A 135 -10.14 -2.38 -14.12
C ILE A 135 -8.67 -2.37 -14.48
N THR A 136 -8.34 -2.83 -15.69
CA THR A 136 -6.99 -2.81 -16.23
C THR A 136 -6.89 -1.78 -17.34
N THR A 137 -5.87 -0.93 -17.26
CA THR A 137 -5.49 0.02 -18.30
C THR A 137 -4.06 -0.24 -18.74
N GLU A 138 -3.71 0.23 -19.93
CA GLU A 138 -2.38 0.06 -20.53
C GLU A 138 -1.74 1.43 -20.72
N ASP A 139 -0.44 1.52 -20.44
CA ASP A 139 0.41 2.69 -20.70
C ASP A 139 1.58 2.26 -21.61
N ASP A 140 2.05 3.16 -22.47
CA ASP A 140 3.16 2.94 -23.41
C ASP A 140 4.54 3.01 -22.71
N THR A 141 4.58 2.91 -21.39
CA THR A 141 5.80 2.89 -20.59
C THR A 141 6.24 1.46 -20.32
N GLU A 142 7.53 1.21 -20.37
CA GLU A 142 8.12 -0.06 -19.95
C GLU A 142 8.16 -0.16 -18.42
N GLY A 143 7.80 -1.33 -17.88
CA GLY A 143 7.94 -1.63 -16.47
C GLY A 143 9.41 -1.74 -16.05
N PRO A 144 9.73 -1.70 -14.74
CA PRO A 144 11.08 -1.97 -14.28
C PRO A 144 11.44 -3.44 -14.52
N GLU A 145 12.59 -3.69 -15.17
CA GLU A 145 13.12 -5.06 -15.33
C GLU A 145 13.40 -5.69 -13.96
N ASP A 146 12.75 -6.80 -13.66
CA ASP A 146 13.09 -7.67 -12.52
C ASP A 146 13.88 -8.90 -13.01
N LYS A 147 15.17 -8.92 -12.70
CA LYS A 147 16.09 -9.99 -13.11
C LYS A 147 15.82 -11.32 -12.40
N ASP A 148 15.15 -11.26 -11.25
CA ASP A 148 14.82 -12.43 -10.44
C ASP A 148 13.36 -12.86 -10.66
N PHE A 149 12.69 -12.33 -11.70
CA PHE A 149 11.31 -12.64 -12.01
C PHE A 149 11.12 -14.11 -12.43
N ASP A 150 10.39 -14.86 -11.60
CA ASP A 150 10.00 -16.24 -11.90
C ASP A 150 8.64 -16.26 -12.62
N ILE A 151 8.70 -16.31 -13.96
CA ILE A 151 7.52 -16.36 -14.82
C ILE A 151 6.60 -17.56 -14.53
N PHE A 152 7.14 -18.70 -14.08
CA PHE A 152 6.34 -19.89 -13.80
C PHE A 152 5.58 -19.73 -12.49
N LEU A 153 6.25 -19.21 -11.46
CA LEU A 153 5.61 -18.87 -10.20
C LEU A 153 4.53 -17.79 -10.41
N TYR A 154 4.86 -16.73 -11.14
CA TYR A 154 3.92 -15.66 -11.46
C TYR A 154 2.67 -16.20 -12.16
N SER A 155 2.85 -17.01 -13.21
CA SER A 155 1.74 -17.65 -13.94
C SER A 155 0.85 -18.49 -13.00
N ALA A 156 1.46 -19.28 -12.11
CA ALA A 156 0.72 -20.08 -11.14
C ALA A 156 -0.07 -19.20 -10.14
N LEU A 157 0.51 -18.09 -9.69
CA LEU A 157 -0.14 -17.15 -8.77
C LEU A 157 -1.30 -16.40 -9.43
N ILE A 158 -1.15 -15.96 -10.68
CA ILE A 158 -2.22 -15.26 -11.41
C ILE A 158 -3.41 -16.19 -11.71
N GLU A 159 -3.16 -17.42 -12.15
CA GLU A 159 -4.24 -18.40 -12.35
C GLU A 159 -4.94 -18.75 -11.03
N SER A 160 -4.16 -18.92 -9.95
CA SER A 160 -4.72 -19.12 -8.61
C SER A 160 -5.58 -17.94 -8.16
N ARG A 161 -5.11 -16.71 -8.39
CA ARG A 161 -5.81 -15.47 -8.05
C ARG A 161 -7.14 -15.36 -8.78
N LYS A 162 -7.21 -15.72 -10.07
CA LYS A 162 -8.47 -15.74 -10.83
C LYS A 162 -9.52 -16.62 -10.14
N VAL A 163 -9.14 -17.85 -9.78
CA VAL A 163 -10.03 -18.79 -9.07
C VAL A 163 -10.45 -18.25 -7.70
N ILE A 164 -9.51 -17.66 -6.94
CA ILE A 164 -9.82 -17.03 -5.64
C ILE A 164 -10.86 -15.91 -5.81
N ILE A 165 -10.69 -15.05 -6.81
CA ILE A 165 -11.62 -13.95 -7.09
C ILE A 165 -13.00 -14.49 -7.49
N GLU A 166 -13.07 -15.50 -8.36
CA GLU A 166 -14.34 -16.13 -8.76
C GLU A 166 -15.09 -16.71 -7.54
N ILE A 167 -14.38 -17.41 -6.66
CA ILE A 167 -14.94 -17.92 -5.40
C ILE A 167 -15.49 -16.76 -4.56
N LEU A 168 -14.72 -15.68 -4.39
CA LEU A 168 -15.12 -14.54 -3.57
C LEU A 168 -16.28 -13.76 -4.18
N GLN A 169 -16.39 -13.69 -5.51
CA GLN A 169 -17.45 -12.99 -6.23
C GLN A 169 -18.77 -13.77 -6.28
N ASN A 170 -18.77 -15.09 -6.01
CA ASN A 170 -19.98 -15.90 -5.98
C ASN A 170 -20.89 -15.59 -4.78
N ARG A 171 -21.81 -14.63 -4.96
CA ARG A 171 -22.74 -14.18 -3.91
C ARG A 171 -23.93 -15.11 -3.67
N ASP A 172 -24.06 -16.20 -4.42
CA ASP A 172 -25.04 -17.25 -4.13
C ASP A 172 -24.63 -18.08 -2.90
N GLU A 173 -23.36 -17.99 -2.49
CA GLU A 173 -22.83 -18.65 -1.30
C GLU A 173 -22.58 -17.69 -0.13
N ASN A 174 -22.77 -18.21 1.09
CA ASN A 174 -22.45 -17.50 2.31
C ASN A 174 -20.95 -17.15 2.37
N ILE A 175 -20.62 -15.97 2.89
CA ILE A 175 -19.23 -15.49 3.00
C ILE A 175 -18.31 -16.48 3.73
N TYR A 176 -18.79 -17.18 4.76
CA TYR A 176 -18.00 -18.19 5.47
C TYR A 176 -17.62 -19.37 4.59
N VAL A 177 -18.50 -19.79 3.69
CA VAL A 177 -18.23 -20.87 2.72
C VAL A 177 -17.19 -20.44 1.70
N ARG A 178 -17.34 -19.22 1.15
CA ARG A 178 -16.35 -18.64 0.23
C ARG A 178 -14.98 -18.53 0.86
N MET A 179 -14.90 -17.99 2.09
CA MET A 179 -13.65 -17.87 2.83
C MET A 179 -13.01 -19.24 3.11
N ALA A 180 -13.80 -20.26 3.48
CA ALA A 180 -13.28 -21.61 3.69
C ALA A 180 -12.71 -22.23 2.40
N LYS A 181 -13.37 -22.02 1.25
CA LYS A 181 -12.86 -22.46 -0.05
C LYS A 181 -11.55 -21.77 -0.42
N VAL A 182 -11.46 -20.46 -0.23
CA VAL A 182 -10.21 -19.69 -0.45
C VAL A 182 -9.11 -20.21 0.46
N LEU A 183 -9.38 -20.39 1.75
CA LEU A 183 -8.39 -20.89 2.71
C LEU A 183 -7.84 -22.26 2.30
N ASN A 184 -8.71 -23.20 1.91
CA ASN A 184 -8.29 -24.52 1.47
C ASN A 184 -7.45 -24.44 0.19
N LEU A 185 -7.89 -23.66 -0.80
CA LEU A 185 -7.15 -23.46 -2.06
C LEU A 185 -5.77 -22.83 -1.80
N SER A 186 -5.71 -21.76 -0.99
CA SER A 186 -4.47 -21.09 -0.62
C SER A 186 -3.51 -22.04 0.10
N ASN A 187 -4.02 -22.91 0.98
CA ASN A 187 -3.19 -23.92 1.65
C ASN A 187 -2.60 -24.93 0.64
N GLU A 188 -3.40 -25.43 -0.29
CA GLU A 188 -2.91 -26.35 -1.33
C GLU A 188 -1.86 -25.70 -2.25
N ILE A 189 -2.07 -24.45 -2.64
CA ILE A 189 -1.10 -23.67 -3.43
C ILE A 189 0.20 -23.50 -2.63
N GLN A 190 0.10 -23.12 -1.35
CA GLN A 190 1.26 -22.93 -0.50
C GLN A 190 2.08 -24.21 -0.34
N GLU A 191 1.44 -25.36 -0.07
CA GLU A 191 2.15 -26.64 0.07
C GLU A 191 2.86 -27.07 -1.22
N LYS A 192 2.27 -26.81 -2.40
CA LYS A 192 2.88 -27.14 -3.69
C LYS A 192 4.04 -26.22 -4.07
N ASN A 193 4.09 -25.01 -3.53
CA ASN A 193 5.13 -24.01 -3.81
C ASN A 193 6.13 -23.84 -2.66
N LYS A 194 6.13 -24.75 -1.66
CA LYS A 194 7.25 -24.84 -0.71
C LYS A 194 8.48 -25.34 -1.47
N GLN A 195 9.41 -24.44 -1.75
CA GLN A 195 10.79 -24.79 -2.10
C GLN A 195 11.54 -25.30 -0.87
#